data_AF-A0A7S0BLA3-F1
#
_entry.id   AF-A0A7S0BLA3-F1
#
_cell.length_a   1.000
_cell.length_b   1.000
_cell.length_c   1.000
_cell.angle_alpha   90.00
_cell.angle_beta   90.00
_cell.angle_gamma   90.00
#
_symmetry.space_group_name_H-M   'P 1'
#
loop_
_entity.id
_entity.type
_entity.pdbx_description
1 polymer ?
#
loop_
_entity_poly.entity_id
_entity_poly.type
_entity_poly.pdbx_seq_one_letter_code
_entity_poly.pdbx_strand_id
1 'polypeptide(L)'
;PHIPHLDIAEGALNLMFRSYKELMPTWGGYLTDLHRLHPQRLESFFEVISEPEEDFFHQRGLEEQQPMYEASKYKSFYYKSKLDIDANDEQSMRRLVLNFVEGLHWVLQYYHNGCPSWNWYYESFYGPLASDLRDLKSYRVRFRKGKPFRPLTQLLAVLPPESADFLPKPFKELMTTPESEVLEFYPKEFQIDFNGKKNAWEAVVLIPFINEKRLQSAVRQIDPSRISPDEMKRNRLGKERRFLPENYPLCTRKISPVRPEMRNPLRTERTKSKSSKIRSKAKQIEAQNKAPFNSKPRPKNRPTAQSKKTDAGREQPPPPKREGDASLRPPNKPLKKSPDEKTPDTGSSSDTDT
;
A
#
# COMPACT_ATOMS: atom_id res chain seq x y z
N PRO A 1 0.22 -11.43 10.03
CA PRO A 1 -0.16 -12.79 10.47
C PRO A 1 -0.60 -12.73 11.94
N HIS A 2 -1.51 -13.61 12.37
CA HIS A 2 -1.88 -13.73 13.78
C HIS A 2 -0.76 -14.46 14.55
N ILE A 3 -0.76 -14.30 15.87
CA ILE A 3 0.06 -15.12 16.78
C ILE A 3 -0.55 -16.53 16.77
N PRO A 4 0.23 -17.61 16.65
CA PRO A 4 -0.30 -18.94 16.30
C PRO A 4 -1.46 -19.46 17.14
N HIS A 5 -1.42 -19.33 18.47
CA HIS A 5 -2.47 -19.82 19.37
C HIS A 5 -3.62 -18.83 19.59
N LEU A 6 -3.58 -17.66 18.93
CA LEU A 6 -4.61 -16.63 19.07
C LEU A 6 -5.54 -16.62 17.85
N ASP A 7 -6.57 -17.46 17.91
CA ASP A 7 -7.69 -17.45 16.96
C ASP A 7 -8.97 -16.87 17.58
N ILE A 8 -9.63 -15.98 16.84
CA ILE A 8 -10.93 -15.41 17.23
C ILE A 8 -11.98 -16.51 17.41
N ALA A 9 -11.99 -17.52 16.54
CA ALA A 9 -12.93 -18.64 16.61
C ALA A 9 -12.73 -19.50 17.87
N GLU A 10 -11.52 -19.51 18.41
CA GLU A 10 -11.14 -20.25 19.62
C GLU A 10 -11.17 -19.36 20.89
N GLY A 11 -11.72 -18.14 20.77
CA GLY A 11 -11.94 -17.26 21.91
C GLY A 11 -10.73 -16.39 22.29
N ALA A 12 -9.78 -16.17 21.39
CA ALA A 12 -8.61 -15.32 21.66
C ALA A 12 -8.98 -13.91 22.14
N LEU A 13 -10.08 -13.32 21.64
CA LEU A 13 -10.56 -12.02 22.12
C LEU A 13 -10.95 -12.08 23.61
N ASN A 14 -11.61 -13.15 24.04
CA ASN A 14 -12.01 -13.32 25.45
C ASN A 14 -10.80 -13.51 26.35
N LEU A 15 -9.78 -14.24 25.89
CA LEU A 15 -8.49 -14.34 26.58
C LEU A 15 -7.86 -12.94 26.72
N MET A 16 -7.67 -12.23 25.61
CA MET A 16 -7.08 -10.90 25.58
C MET A 16 -7.83 -9.89 26.47
N PHE A 17 -9.16 -9.87 26.45
CA PHE A 17 -9.94 -8.97 27.31
C PHE A 17 -9.82 -9.31 28.80
N ARG A 18 -9.80 -10.61 29.16
CA ARG A 18 -9.60 -11.03 30.56
C ARG A 18 -8.21 -10.65 31.04
N SER A 19 -7.16 -11.00 30.30
CA SER A 19 -5.78 -10.65 30.63
C SER A 19 -5.58 -9.14 30.74
N TYR A 20 -6.20 -8.36 29.86
CA TYR A 20 -6.15 -6.89 29.95
C TYR A 20 -6.79 -6.37 31.23
N LYS A 21 -7.98 -6.85 31.59
CA LYS A 21 -8.70 -6.41 32.81
C LYS A 21 -7.93 -6.76 34.08
N GLU A 22 -7.28 -7.92 34.11
CA GLU A 22 -6.47 -8.37 35.23
C GLU A 22 -5.20 -7.52 35.40
N LEU A 23 -4.52 -7.20 34.29
CA LEU A 23 -3.25 -6.46 34.34
C LEU A 23 -3.42 -4.95 34.47
N MET A 24 -4.50 -4.36 33.94
CA MET A 24 -4.68 -2.91 33.90
C MET A 24 -4.53 -2.20 35.27
N PRO A 25 -5.05 -2.74 36.40
CA PRO A 25 -4.82 -2.16 37.73
C PRO A 25 -3.34 -2.05 38.14
N THR A 26 -2.46 -2.90 37.59
CA THR A 26 -1.02 -2.92 37.92
C THR A 26 -0.20 -1.88 37.15
N TRP A 27 -0.72 -1.38 36.03
CA TRP A 27 0.06 -0.60 35.05
C TRP A 27 0.11 0.91 35.31
N GLY A 28 -0.71 1.42 36.23
CA GLY A 28 -0.85 2.86 36.47
C GLY A 28 -1.27 3.66 35.22
N GLY A 29 -1.90 3.00 34.23
CA GLY A 29 -2.34 3.61 32.98
C GLY A 29 -2.64 2.57 31.90
N TYR A 30 -3.03 3.03 30.71
CA TYR A 30 -3.46 2.19 29.60
C TYR A 30 -2.28 1.56 28.83
N LEU A 31 -2.55 0.45 28.14
CA LEU A 31 -1.59 -0.21 27.24
C LEU A 31 -1.12 0.72 26.10
N THR A 32 -2.03 1.58 25.63
CA THR A 32 -1.79 2.56 24.58
C THR A 32 -2.06 3.98 25.07
N ASP A 33 -1.31 4.94 24.53
CA ASP A 33 -1.60 6.37 24.58
C ASP A 33 -1.70 6.89 23.14
N LEU A 34 -2.93 7.01 22.63
CA LEU A 34 -3.23 7.26 21.22
C LEU A 34 -2.47 6.28 20.31
N HIS A 35 -1.49 6.79 19.56
CA HIS A 35 -0.70 6.07 18.58
C HIS A 35 0.55 5.37 19.16
N ARG A 36 0.75 5.44 20.48
CA ARG A 36 1.94 4.92 21.17
C ARG A 36 1.60 3.70 22.00
N LEU A 37 2.39 2.64 21.84
CA LEU A 37 2.36 1.46 22.70
C LEU A 37 3.31 1.66 23.87
N HIS A 38 2.90 1.28 25.08
CA HIS A 38 3.78 1.27 26.23
C HIS A 38 4.52 -0.08 26.31
N PRO A 39 5.84 -0.14 26.09
CA PRO A 39 6.53 -1.41 25.85
C PRO A 39 6.47 -2.38 27.04
N GLN A 40 6.65 -1.91 28.27
CA GLN A 40 6.59 -2.79 29.45
C GLN A 40 5.20 -3.34 29.74
N ARG A 41 4.14 -2.54 29.48
CA ARG A 41 2.75 -2.99 29.66
C ARG A 41 2.40 -4.03 28.60
N LEU A 42 2.84 -3.77 27.36
CA LEU A 42 2.68 -4.70 26.24
C LEU A 42 3.40 -6.03 26.48
N GLU A 43 4.61 -5.99 27.05
CA GLU A 43 5.35 -7.20 27.41
C GLU A 43 4.63 -8.01 28.49
N SER A 44 4.19 -7.39 29.59
CA SER A 44 3.41 -8.09 30.62
C SER A 44 2.05 -8.61 30.10
N PHE A 45 1.49 -7.95 29.09
CA PHE A 45 0.29 -8.45 28.42
C PHE A 45 0.58 -9.69 27.59
N PHE A 46 1.66 -9.69 26.82
CA PHE A 46 2.08 -10.85 26.03
C PHE A 46 2.48 -12.04 26.91
N GLU A 47 3.07 -11.78 28.06
CA GLU A 47 3.37 -12.78 29.09
C GLU A 47 2.11 -13.56 29.50
N VAL A 48 1.06 -12.87 29.95
CA VAL A 48 -0.18 -13.56 30.40
C VAL A 48 -0.88 -14.26 29.24
N ILE A 49 -0.98 -13.66 28.05
CA ILE A 49 -1.65 -14.34 26.93
C ILE A 49 -0.82 -15.52 26.37
N SER A 50 0.45 -15.65 26.75
CA SER A 50 1.30 -16.78 26.35
C SER A 50 1.10 -18.02 27.21
N GLU A 51 0.39 -17.93 28.35
CA GLU A 51 0.16 -19.08 29.24
C GLU A 51 -0.47 -20.30 28.52
N PRO A 52 -1.48 -20.16 27.65
CA PRO A 52 -2.09 -21.31 26.96
C PRO A 52 -1.30 -21.79 25.72
N GLU A 53 -0.16 -21.16 25.40
CA GLU A 53 0.57 -21.40 24.15
C GLU A 53 1.10 -22.84 24.05
N GLU A 54 1.65 -23.37 25.14
CA GLU A 54 2.20 -24.74 25.17
C GLU A 54 1.10 -25.79 24.99
N ASP A 55 0.00 -25.65 25.73
CA ASP A 55 -1.15 -26.55 25.63
C ASP A 55 -1.75 -26.56 24.21
N PHE A 56 -1.83 -25.38 23.59
CA PHE A 56 -2.28 -25.24 22.20
C PHE A 56 -1.40 -26.06 21.25
N PHE A 57 -0.07 -25.92 21.34
CA PHE A 57 0.82 -26.69 20.45
C PHE A 57 0.78 -28.18 20.75
N HIS A 58 0.71 -28.56 22.03
CA HIS A 58 0.58 -29.96 22.40
C HIS A 58 -0.69 -30.59 21.79
N GLN A 59 -1.85 -29.93 21.91
CA GLN A 59 -3.09 -30.39 21.29
C GLN A 59 -2.97 -30.45 19.76
N ARG A 60 -2.41 -29.42 19.14
CA ARG A 60 -2.16 -29.38 17.71
C ARG A 60 -1.24 -30.53 17.24
N GLY A 61 -0.22 -30.86 18.02
CA GLY A 61 0.66 -31.99 17.79
C GLY A 61 -0.07 -33.33 17.77
N LEU A 62 -1.05 -33.52 18.66
CA LEU A 62 -1.90 -34.71 18.67
C LEU A 62 -2.80 -34.77 17.43
N GLU A 63 -3.42 -33.65 17.06
CA GLU A 63 -4.34 -33.56 15.92
C GLU A 63 -3.64 -33.74 14.57
N GLU A 64 -2.47 -33.12 14.41
CA GLU A 64 -1.65 -33.17 13.18
C GLU A 64 -0.71 -34.40 13.13
N GLN A 65 -0.75 -35.27 14.15
CA GLN A 65 0.19 -36.39 14.32
C GLN A 65 1.66 -35.94 14.23
N GLN A 66 1.95 -34.79 14.84
CA GLN A 66 3.24 -34.13 14.84
C GLN A 66 3.87 -34.16 16.24
N PRO A 67 4.69 -35.18 16.56
CA PRO A 67 5.26 -35.35 17.90
C PRO A 67 6.25 -34.23 18.28
N MET A 68 6.76 -33.49 17.30
CA MET A 68 7.69 -32.37 17.55
C MET A 68 7.03 -31.15 18.21
N TYR A 69 5.69 -31.11 18.30
CA TYR A 69 4.97 -30.09 19.06
C TYR A 69 4.83 -30.43 20.57
N GLU A 70 5.64 -31.35 21.10
CA GLU A 70 5.75 -31.55 22.55
C GLU A 70 6.33 -30.32 23.28
N ALA A 71 5.98 -30.18 24.57
CA ALA A 71 6.29 -29.04 25.44
C ALA A 71 7.72 -28.48 25.30
N SER A 72 8.74 -29.33 25.30
CA SER A 72 10.14 -28.89 25.27
C SER A 72 10.66 -28.52 23.88
N LYS A 73 9.91 -28.80 22.80
CA LYS A 73 10.37 -28.69 21.41
C LYS A 73 9.46 -27.90 20.48
N TYR A 74 8.23 -27.58 20.88
CA TYR A 74 7.26 -26.93 19.98
C TYR A 74 7.80 -25.62 19.39
N LYS A 75 8.54 -24.82 20.18
CA LYS A 75 9.12 -23.56 19.71
C LYS A 75 10.13 -23.77 18.59
N SER A 76 11.15 -24.60 18.85
CA SER A 76 12.23 -24.85 17.89
C SER A 76 11.67 -25.51 16.63
N PHE A 77 10.71 -26.42 16.77
CA PHE A 77 10.01 -27.02 15.64
C PHE A 77 9.16 -26.01 14.87
N TYR A 78 8.39 -25.15 15.54
CA TYR A 78 7.59 -24.10 14.90
C TYR A 78 8.47 -23.15 14.08
N TYR A 79 9.50 -22.57 14.69
CA TYR A 79 10.39 -21.63 14.01
C TYR A 79 11.14 -22.28 12.85
N LYS A 80 11.61 -23.52 13.03
CA LYS A 80 12.31 -24.23 11.96
C LYS A 80 11.38 -24.62 10.80
N SER A 81 10.19 -25.14 11.10
CA SER A 81 9.28 -25.62 10.06
C SER A 81 8.55 -24.50 9.31
N LYS A 82 8.16 -23.42 10.00
CA LYS A 82 7.35 -22.34 9.42
C LYS A 82 8.18 -21.18 8.90
N LEU A 83 9.28 -20.87 9.56
CA LEU A 83 10.08 -19.66 9.29
C LEU A 83 11.50 -19.97 8.83
N ASP A 84 11.92 -21.25 8.84
CA ASP A 84 13.30 -21.69 8.60
C ASP A 84 14.32 -20.98 9.53
N ILE A 85 13.90 -20.64 10.75
CA ILE A 85 14.71 -19.98 11.77
C ILE A 85 15.12 -21.01 12.83
N ASP A 86 16.39 -21.03 13.19
CA ASP A 86 16.84 -21.72 14.41
C ASP A 86 16.42 -20.89 15.62
N ALA A 87 15.67 -21.48 16.56
CA ALA A 87 15.22 -20.79 17.76
C ALA A 87 16.38 -20.33 18.67
N ASN A 88 17.58 -20.92 18.52
CA ASN A 88 18.78 -20.48 19.23
C ASN A 88 19.53 -19.34 18.53
N ASP A 89 19.15 -18.99 17.30
CA ASP A 89 19.68 -17.81 16.62
C ASP A 89 18.98 -16.55 17.16
N GLU A 90 19.56 -16.02 18.23
CA GLU A 90 19.08 -14.79 18.88
C GLU A 90 18.94 -13.62 17.91
N GLN A 91 19.78 -13.51 16.87
CA GLN A 91 19.73 -12.41 15.93
C GLN A 91 18.50 -12.51 15.02
N SER A 92 18.23 -13.70 14.50
CA SER A 92 17.06 -13.96 13.67
C SER A 92 15.76 -13.84 14.49
N MET A 93 15.74 -14.37 15.71
CA MET A 93 14.62 -14.24 16.64
C MET A 93 14.34 -12.78 16.99
N ARG A 94 15.39 -12.01 17.35
CA ARG A 94 15.27 -10.58 17.62
C ARG A 94 14.75 -9.79 16.42
N ARG A 95 15.14 -10.17 15.20
CA ARG A 95 14.64 -9.53 13.97
C ARG A 95 13.15 -9.84 13.73
N LEU A 96 12.72 -11.07 13.94
CA LEU A 96 11.32 -11.47 13.82
C LEU A 96 10.43 -10.70 14.82
N VAL A 97 10.84 -10.66 16.09
CA VAL A 97 10.14 -9.90 17.14
C VAL A 97 10.11 -8.40 16.81
N LEU A 98 11.24 -7.82 16.40
CA LEU A 98 11.29 -6.42 15.97
C LEU A 98 10.28 -6.16 14.84
N ASN A 99 10.30 -6.96 13.77
CA ASN A 99 9.39 -6.80 12.64
C ASN A 99 7.92 -6.89 13.09
N PHE A 100 7.59 -7.78 14.02
CA PHE A 100 6.22 -7.91 14.54
C PHE A 100 5.81 -6.69 15.36
N VAL A 101 6.68 -6.24 16.27
CA VAL A 101 6.47 -5.04 17.10
C VAL A 101 6.37 -3.77 16.25
N GLU A 102 7.18 -3.66 15.19
CA GLU A 102 7.02 -2.61 14.19
C GLU A 102 5.64 -2.67 13.55
N GLY A 103 5.13 -3.85 13.20
CA GLY A 103 3.78 -4.00 12.66
C GLY A 103 2.69 -3.49 13.61
N LEU A 104 2.77 -3.80 14.89
CA LEU A 104 1.84 -3.28 15.89
C LEU A 104 1.85 -1.74 15.93
N HIS A 105 3.04 -1.12 15.93
CA HIS A 105 3.19 0.33 15.90
C HIS A 105 2.72 0.93 14.57
N TRP A 106 3.00 0.28 13.44
CA TRP A 106 2.62 0.73 12.11
C TRP A 106 1.10 0.79 11.99
N VAL A 107 0.42 -0.27 12.41
CA VAL A 107 -1.05 -0.37 12.38
C VAL A 107 -1.65 0.69 13.30
N LEU A 108 -1.18 0.80 14.55
CA LEU A 108 -1.74 1.77 15.49
C LEU A 108 -1.56 3.23 14.99
N GLN A 109 -0.38 3.56 14.44
CA GLN A 109 -0.15 4.87 13.81
C GLN A 109 -0.99 5.08 12.55
N TYR A 110 -1.21 4.04 11.74
CA TYR A 110 -2.06 4.11 10.55
C TYR A 110 -3.47 4.60 10.90
N TYR A 111 -4.09 4.02 11.94
CA TYR A 111 -5.44 4.38 12.38
C TYR A 111 -5.51 5.77 13.02
N HIS A 112 -4.48 6.19 13.78
CA HIS A 112 -4.51 7.48 14.49
C HIS A 112 -3.93 8.67 13.71
N ASN A 113 -2.95 8.45 12.84
CA ASN A 113 -2.15 9.50 12.19
C ASN A 113 -2.03 9.32 10.67
N GLY A 114 -2.66 8.29 10.10
CA GLY A 114 -2.48 7.87 8.71
C GLY A 114 -1.18 7.10 8.48
N CYS A 115 -0.99 6.62 7.25
CA CYS A 115 0.10 5.69 6.90
C CYS A 115 1.51 6.16 7.32
N PRO A 116 2.17 5.55 8.31
CA PRO A 116 3.46 6.03 8.81
C PRO A 116 4.64 5.67 7.89
N SER A 117 4.51 4.62 7.08
CA SER A 117 5.48 4.21 6.06
C SER A 117 4.78 3.50 4.91
N TRP A 118 4.94 3.99 3.68
CA TRP A 118 4.45 3.34 2.47
C TRP A 118 5.26 2.11 2.05
N ASN A 119 6.49 1.99 2.56
CA ASN A 119 7.46 0.97 2.14
C ASN A 119 7.61 -0.15 3.16
N TRP A 120 7.10 0.04 4.38
CA TRP A 120 7.18 -0.96 5.44
C TRP A 120 6.17 -2.06 5.18
N TYR A 121 6.60 -3.30 5.35
CA TYR A 121 5.76 -4.50 5.37
C TYR A 121 6.36 -5.49 6.36
N TYR A 122 5.54 -6.44 6.81
CA TYR A 122 6.00 -7.52 7.68
C TYR A 122 6.65 -8.62 6.83
N GLU A 123 7.97 -8.80 6.95
CA GLU A 123 8.80 -9.66 6.08
C GLU A 123 8.76 -11.15 6.47
N SER A 124 7.60 -11.69 6.85
CA SER A 124 7.42 -13.10 7.20
C SER A 124 5.97 -13.53 7.00
N PHE A 125 5.76 -14.82 6.71
CA PHE A 125 4.39 -15.35 6.52
C PHE A 125 3.69 -15.66 7.85
N TYR A 126 4.46 -15.93 8.91
CA TYR A 126 3.95 -16.35 10.21
C TYR A 126 4.36 -15.36 11.31
N GLY A 127 3.57 -15.29 12.38
CA GLY A 127 3.87 -14.47 13.56
C GLY A 127 4.91 -15.14 14.46
N PRO A 128 5.59 -14.39 15.34
CA PRO A 128 6.29 -14.99 16.47
C PRO A 128 5.28 -15.60 17.46
N LEU A 129 5.80 -16.41 18.38
CA LEU A 129 5.07 -16.87 19.54
C LEU A 129 4.92 -15.74 20.56
N ALA A 130 3.82 -15.72 21.33
CA ALA A 130 3.60 -14.66 22.32
C ALA A 130 4.63 -14.73 23.44
N SER A 131 5.03 -15.95 23.83
CA SER A 131 6.02 -16.15 24.88
C SER A 131 7.40 -15.53 24.55
N ASP A 132 7.70 -15.30 23.26
CA ASP A 132 8.94 -14.70 22.78
C ASP A 132 8.85 -13.17 22.57
N LEU A 133 7.69 -12.56 22.79
CA LEU A 133 7.50 -11.09 22.75
C LEU A 133 7.99 -10.44 24.06
N ARG A 134 9.29 -10.57 24.31
CA ARG A 134 10.01 -10.12 25.51
C ARG A 134 11.04 -9.04 25.18
N ASP A 135 11.53 -8.34 26.21
CA ASP A 135 12.48 -7.22 26.09
C ASP A 135 11.99 -6.12 25.12
N LEU A 136 10.69 -5.83 25.14
CA LEU A 136 10.03 -4.94 24.17
C LEU A 136 10.54 -3.49 24.27
N LYS A 137 11.09 -3.11 25.43
CA LYS A 137 11.66 -1.77 25.68
C LYS A 137 12.96 -1.53 24.90
N SER A 138 13.73 -2.56 24.58
CA SER A 138 15.01 -2.41 23.91
C SER A 138 14.86 -2.14 22.40
N TYR A 139 13.71 -2.51 21.82
CA TYR A 139 13.42 -2.27 20.41
C TYR A 139 13.14 -0.79 20.12
N ARG A 140 13.71 -0.29 19.03
CA ARG A 140 13.56 1.10 18.57
C ARG A 140 12.82 1.12 17.24
N VAL A 141 11.52 1.36 17.30
CA VAL A 141 10.68 1.48 16.10
C VAL A 141 10.78 2.88 15.50
N ARG A 142 11.16 2.95 14.22
CA ARG A 142 11.21 4.22 13.46
C ARG A 142 10.77 4.00 12.02
N PHE A 143 9.70 4.69 11.62
CA PHE A 143 9.22 4.64 10.25
C PHE A 143 9.81 5.76 9.39
N ARG A 144 10.13 5.41 8.14
CA ARG A 144 10.39 6.39 7.08
C ARG A 144 9.14 6.47 6.21
N LYS A 145 8.54 7.66 6.09
CA LYS A 145 7.25 7.84 5.41
C LYS A 145 7.20 7.24 4.01
N GLY A 146 8.28 7.39 3.23
CA GLY A 146 8.30 6.86 1.88
C GLY A 146 7.34 7.58 0.93
N LYS A 147 7.02 6.93 -0.18
CA LYS A 147 6.02 7.39 -1.15
C LYS A 147 5.21 6.20 -1.65
N PRO A 148 3.91 6.39 -1.95
CA PRO A 148 3.12 5.33 -2.58
C PRO A 148 3.70 5.00 -3.96
N PHE A 149 3.56 3.75 -4.37
CA PHE A 149 3.83 3.35 -5.75
C PHE A 149 2.95 4.13 -6.72
N ARG A 150 3.46 4.32 -7.94
CA ARG A 150 2.61 4.75 -9.05
C ARG A 150 1.63 3.63 -9.41
N PRO A 151 0.44 3.94 -9.95
CA PRO A 151 -0.59 2.93 -10.23
C PRO A 151 -0.10 1.70 -11.00
N LEU A 152 0.72 1.87 -12.04
CA LEU A 152 1.24 0.73 -12.81
C LEU A 152 2.27 -0.10 -12.04
N THR A 153 3.13 0.54 -11.27
CA THR A 153 4.10 -0.16 -10.40
C THR A 153 3.38 -0.92 -9.29
N GLN A 154 2.30 -0.35 -8.75
CA GLN A 154 1.46 -1.03 -7.78
C GLN A 154 0.76 -2.24 -8.41
N LEU A 155 0.17 -2.10 -9.61
CA LEU A 155 -0.45 -3.22 -10.32
C LEU A 155 0.56 -4.35 -10.57
N LEU A 156 1.77 -3.99 -11.01
CA LEU A 156 2.86 -4.95 -11.17
C LEU A 156 3.23 -5.65 -9.84
N ALA A 157 3.12 -4.96 -8.71
CA ALA A 157 3.42 -5.52 -7.40
C ALA A 157 2.31 -6.39 -6.79
N VAL A 158 1.09 -6.39 -7.35
CA VAL A 158 -0.06 -7.11 -6.75
C VAL A 158 -0.73 -8.11 -7.69
N LEU A 159 -0.62 -7.91 -9.00
CA LEU A 159 -1.26 -8.80 -9.97
C LEU A 159 -0.39 -10.05 -10.21
N PRO A 160 -1.01 -11.20 -10.43
CA PRO A 160 -0.31 -12.36 -10.98
C PRO A 160 -0.23 -12.29 -12.52
N PRO A 161 0.66 -13.06 -13.17
CA PRO A 161 0.85 -13.06 -14.64
C PRO A 161 -0.42 -13.25 -15.46
N GLU A 162 -1.39 -14.01 -14.95
CA GLU A 162 -2.68 -14.29 -15.58
C GLU A 162 -3.53 -13.03 -15.75
N SER A 163 -3.29 -12.01 -14.92
CA SER A 163 -3.95 -10.71 -14.98
C SER A 163 -3.07 -9.62 -15.61
N ALA A 164 -1.97 -9.97 -16.27
CA ALA A 164 -1.03 -9.00 -16.82
C ALA A 164 -1.62 -8.14 -17.96
N ASP A 165 -2.78 -8.51 -18.51
CA ASP A 165 -3.49 -7.72 -19.54
C ASP A 165 -4.00 -6.37 -19.00
N PHE A 166 -4.06 -6.15 -17.68
CA PHE A 166 -4.36 -4.84 -17.09
C PHE A 166 -3.16 -3.87 -17.11
N LEU A 167 -1.99 -4.35 -17.52
CA LEU A 167 -0.75 -3.59 -17.62
C LEU A 167 -0.41 -3.26 -19.09
N PRO A 168 0.29 -2.15 -19.36
CA PRO A 168 0.87 -1.89 -20.68
C PRO A 168 1.81 -3.03 -21.09
N LYS A 169 1.95 -3.28 -22.39
CA LYS A 169 2.78 -4.37 -22.92
C LYS A 169 4.20 -4.44 -22.29
N PRO A 170 4.96 -3.35 -22.14
CA PRO A 170 6.29 -3.42 -21.53
C PRO A 170 6.29 -3.81 -20.04
N PHE A 171 5.21 -3.52 -19.31
CA PHE A 171 5.05 -3.93 -17.91
C PHE A 171 4.65 -5.40 -17.82
N LYS A 172 3.77 -5.87 -18.72
CA LYS A 172 3.41 -7.29 -18.85
C LYS A 172 4.64 -8.15 -19.09
N GLU A 173 5.54 -7.70 -19.97
CA GLU A 173 6.79 -8.40 -20.27
C GLU A 173 7.61 -8.69 -18.98
N LEU A 174 7.65 -7.75 -18.03
CA LEU A 174 8.35 -7.95 -16.74
C LEU A 174 7.82 -9.15 -15.92
N MET A 175 6.58 -9.58 -16.14
CA MET A 175 5.97 -10.70 -15.42
C MET A 175 6.08 -12.04 -16.17
N THR A 176 6.33 -12.00 -17.49
CA THR A 176 6.12 -13.17 -18.35
C THR A 176 7.35 -13.59 -19.14
N THR A 177 8.30 -12.69 -19.40
CA THR A 177 9.48 -13.00 -20.22
C THR A 177 10.60 -13.61 -19.37
N PRO A 178 11.24 -14.71 -19.80
CA PRO A 178 12.37 -15.33 -19.10
C PRO A 178 13.53 -14.38 -18.80
N GLU A 179 13.72 -13.33 -19.61
CA GLU A 179 14.78 -12.34 -19.49
C GLU A 179 14.50 -11.26 -18.43
N SER A 180 13.32 -11.28 -17.81
CA SER A 180 12.94 -10.28 -16.81
C SER A 180 13.76 -10.43 -15.52
N GLU A 181 14.40 -9.34 -15.10
CA GLU A 181 15.17 -9.25 -13.85
C GLU A 181 14.33 -9.40 -12.58
N VAL A 182 13.01 -9.52 -12.71
CA VAL A 182 12.06 -9.62 -11.59
C VAL A 182 11.10 -10.79 -11.76
N LEU A 183 11.39 -11.72 -12.67
CA LEU A 183 10.52 -12.85 -12.99
C LEU A 183 10.26 -13.75 -11.78
N GLU A 184 11.23 -13.87 -10.86
CA GLU A 184 11.11 -14.73 -9.68
C GLU A 184 10.00 -14.29 -8.71
N PHE A 185 9.54 -13.04 -8.81
CA PHE A 185 8.40 -12.56 -8.01
C PHE A 185 7.05 -13.08 -8.53
N TYR A 186 7.02 -13.75 -9.70
CA TYR A 186 5.81 -14.23 -10.34
C TYR A 186 5.86 -15.74 -10.60
N PRO A 187 5.96 -16.57 -9.55
CA PRO A 187 5.96 -18.02 -9.73
C PRO A 187 4.62 -18.50 -10.28
N LYS A 188 4.66 -19.43 -11.24
CA LYS A 188 3.45 -20.10 -11.77
C LYS A 188 2.87 -21.11 -10.79
N GLU A 189 3.74 -21.70 -9.98
CA GLU A 189 3.41 -22.66 -8.94
C GLU A 189 3.99 -22.16 -7.62
N PHE A 190 3.17 -22.16 -6.58
CA PHE A 190 3.56 -21.71 -5.24
C PHE A 190 2.95 -22.63 -4.20
N GLN A 191 3.58 -22.68 -3.03
CA GLN A 191 3.14 -23.54 -1.93
C GLN A 191 2.00 -22.86 -1.17
N ILE A 192 1.05 -23.67 -0.71
CA ILE A 192 -0.06 -23.25 0.13
C ILE A 192 0.04 -24.04 1.43
N ASP A 193 0.19 -23.33 2.55
CA ASP A 193 0.19 -23.94 3.88
C ASP A 193 -1.16 -23.65 4.56
N PHE A 194 -1.96 -24.70 4.76
CA PHE A 194 -3.24 -24.59 5.46
C PHE A 194 -3.06 -24.17 6.92
N ASN A 195 -1.91 -24.45 7.53
CA ASN A 195 -1.56 -24.02 8.89
C ASN A 195 -2.68 -24.23 9.93
N GLY A 196 -3.29 -25.41 9.94
CA GLY A 196 -4.39 -25.77 10.85
C GLY A 196 -5.78 -25.34 10.38
N LYS A 197 -5.89 -24.63 9.25
CA LYS A 197 -7.17 -24.19 8.66
C LYS A 197 -7.76 -25.25 7.75
N LYS A 198 -9.08 -25.25 7.64
CA LYS A 198 -9.83 -26.21 6.81
C LYS A 198 -10.05 -25.68 5.39
N ASN A 199 -10.22 -24.37 5.24
CA ASN A 199 -10.53 -23.78 3.95
C ASN A 199 -9.28 -23.19 3.27
N ALA A 200 -9.17 -23.40 1.96
CA ALA A 200 -8.02 -22.92 1.19
C ALA A 200 -7.88 -21.38 1.17
N TRP A 201 -8.98 -20.63 1.34
CA TRP A 201 -8.94 -19.16 1.39
C TRP A 201 -8.40 -18.61 2.72
N GLU A 202 -8.28 -19.45 3.75
CA GLU A 202 -7.63 -19.14 5.03
C GLU A 202 -6.14 -19.52 5.03
N ALA A 203 -5.72 -20.31 4.05
CA ALA A 203 -4.37 -20.84 3.98
C ALA A 203 -3.35 -19.74 3.65
N VAL A 204 -2.12 -19.96 4.09
CA VAL A 204 -1.00 -19.08 3.85
C VAL A 204 -0.42 -19.37 2.47
N VAL A 205 -0.44 -18.36 1.61
CA VAL A 205 0.11 -18.42 0.25
C VAL A 205 1.59 -18.00 0.28
N LEU A 206 2.47 -18.96 0.02
CA LEU A 206 3.92 -18.77 0.10
C LEU A 206 4.48 -18.30 -1.25
N ILE A 207 4.41 -16.99 -1.49
CA ILE A 207 4.94 -16.31 -2.68
C ILE A 207 6.10 -15.39 -2.33
N PRO A 208 7.16 -15.30 -3.14
CA PRO A 208 8.31 -14.43 -2.83
C PRO A 208 7.88 -12.97 -2.57
N PHE A 209 8.40 -12.37 -1.49
CA PHE A 209 8.19 -10.95 -1.23
C PHE A 209 8.90 -10.10 -2.29
N ILE A 210 8.18 -9.14 -2.85
CA ILE A 210 8.71 -8.24 -3.87
C ILE A 210 9.75 -7.31 -3.27
N ASN A 211 10.95 -7.32 -3.85
CA ASN A 211 11.95 -6.31 -3.55
C ASN A 211 11.63 -5.00 -4.27
N GLU A 212 11.16 -3.99 -3.52
CA GLU A 212 10.79 -2.67 -4.06
C GLU A 212 11.89 -2.06 -4.94
N LYS A 213 13.15 -2.09 -4.51
CA LYS A 213 14.24 -1.40 -5.22
C LYS A 213 14.48 -2.03 -6.58
N ARG A 214 14.45 -3.37 -6.64
CA ARG A 214 14.58 -4.13 -7.89
C ARG A 214 13.38 -3.91 -8.80
N LEU A 215 12.16 -3.99 -8.27
CA LEU A 215 10.94 -3.74 -9.04
C LEU A 215 10.93 -2.34 -9.66
N GLN A 216 11.22 -1.31 -8.86
CA GLN A 216 11.29 0.05 -9.39
C GLN A 216 12.46 0.23 -10.38
N SER A 217 13.56 -0.49 -10.22
CA SER A 217 14.68 -0.46 -11.15
C SER A 217 14.26 -0.99 -12.52
N ALA A 218 13.62 -2.16 -12.55
CA ALA A 218 13.08 -2.75 -13.78
C ALA A 218 12.07 -1.81 -14.46
N VAL A 219 11.14 -1.22 -13.69
CA VAL A 219 10.17 -0.25 -14.23
C VAL A 219 10.85 0.99 -14.82
N ARG A 220 11.95 1.48 -14.23
CA ARG A 220 12.69 2.65 -14.75
C ARG A 220 13.41 2.38 -16.06
N GLN A 221 13.73 1.13 -16.36
CA GLN A 221 14.40 0.74 -17.60
C GLN A 221 13.43 0.62 -18.79
N ILE A 222 12.12 0.61 -18.55
CA ILE A 222 11.11 0.57 -19.62
C ILE A 222 11.24 1.82 -20.49
N ASP A 223 11.45 1.62 -21.79
CA ASP A 223 11.44 2.70 -22.78
C ASP A 223 10.09 3.44 -22.77
N PRO A 224 10.05 4.73 -22.41
CA PRO A 224 8.82 5.53 -22.39
C PRO A 224 8.11 5.62 -23.74
N SER A 225 8.82 5.42 -24.87
CA SER A 225 8.23 5.43 -26.21
C SER A 225 7.24 4.28 -26.44
N ARG A 226 7.39 3.20 -25.67
CA ARG A 226 6.53 2.00 -25.71
C ARG A 226 5.28 2.11 -24.84
N ILE A 227 5.07 3.26 -24.18
CA ILE A 227 3.92 3.53 -23.33
C ILE A 227 3.08 4.62 -24.00
N SER A 228 1.79 4.35 -24.19
CA SER A 228 0.89 5.32 -24.81
C SER A 228 0.66 6.55 -23.91
N PRO A 229 0.26 7.70 -24.50
CA PRO A 229 -0.06 8.90 -23.71
C PRO A 229 -1.14 8.67 -22.64
N ASP A 230 -2.15 7.85 -22.93
CA ASP A 230 -3.23 7.53 -21.99
C ASP A 230 -2.76 6.64 -20.84
N GLU A 231 -1.88 5.66 -21.11
CA GLU A 231 -1.24 4.85 -20.06
C GLU A 231 -0.34 5.70 -19.16
N MET A 232 0.41 6.63 -19.74
CA MET A 232 1.22 7.58 -18.97
C MET A 232 0.35 8.53 -18.13
N LYS A 233 -0.85 8.88 -18.63
CA LYS A 233 -1.81 9.73 -17.92
C LYS A 233 -2.43 9.00 -16.73
N ARG A 234 -2.84 7.73 -16.88
CA ARG A 234 -3.39 6.93 -15.77
C ARG A 234 -2.35 6.53 -14.73
N ASN A 235 -1.05 6.53 -15.07
CA ASN A 235 0.04 6.22 -14.14
C ASN A 235 0.44 7.40 -13.22
N ARG A 236 -0.48 8.32 -12.92
CA ARG A 236 -0.25 9.50 -12.09
C ARG A 236 -1.14 9.47 -10.86
N LEU A 237 -0.69 10.12 -9.79
CA LEU A 237 -1.54 10.33 -8.61
C LEU A 237 -2.70 11.25 -8.96
N GLY A 238 -3.90 10.84 -8.55
CA GLY A 238 -5.12 11.63 -8.70
C GLY A 238 -5.12 12.87 -7.80
N LYS A 239 -6.15 13.70 -7.98
CA LYS A 239 -6.45 14.81 -7.08
C LYS A 239 -7.91 14.68 -6.66
N GLU A 240 -8.17 14.96 -5.39
CA GLU A 240 -9.54 15.04 -4.88
C GLU A 240 -10.35 16.10 -5.63
N ARG A 241 -11.64 15.85 -5.77
CA ARG A 241 -12.61 16.73 -6.43
C ARG A 241 -13.83 16.82 -5.53
N ARG A 242 -14.23 18.05 -5.23
CA ARG A 242 -15.47 18.35 -4.52
C ARG A 242 -16.44 18.97 -5.50
N PHE A 243 -17.62 18.37 -5.63
CA PHE A 243 -18.71 18.90 -6.44
C PHE A 243 -19.71 19.55 -5.49
N LEU A 244 -20.09 20.79 -5.79
CA LEU A 244 -21.04 21.57 -5.02
C LEU A 244 -22.19 21.97 -5.95
N PRO A 245 -23.44 21.95 -5.46
CA PRO A 245 -24.55 22.58 -6.17
C PRO A 245 -24.23 24.03 -6.52
N GLU A 246 -24.74 24.53 -7.65
CA GLU A 246 -24.48 25.90 -8.09
C GLU A 246 -24.95 26.95 -7.08
N ASN A 247 -26.05 26.66 -6.38
CA ASN A 247 -26.62 27.49 -5.32
C ASN A 247 -25.96 27.29 -3.94
N TYR A 248 -24.87 26.52 -3.83
CA TYR A 248 -24.22 26.30 -2.55
C TYR A 248 -23.48 27.57 -2.08
N PRO A 249 -23.68 28.03 -0.83
CA PRO A 249 -23.14 29.32 -0.37
C PRO A 249 -21.63 29.52 -0.50
N LEU A 250 -20.85 28.44 -0.45
CA LEU A 250 -19.38 28.46 -0.58
C LEU A 250 -18.89 28.14 -2.01
N CYS A 251 -19.78 28.12 -3.00
CA CYS A 251 -19.41 27.86 -4.38
C CYS A 251 -18.71 29.09 -4.99
N THR A 252 -17.38 29.12 -4.92
CA THR A 252 -16.57 30.24 -5.42
C THR A 252 -16.15 30.11 -6.89
N ARG A 253 -16.39 28.93 -7.51
CA ARG A 253 -15.94 28.66 -8.89
C ARG A 253 -16.93 27.78 -9.63
N LYS A 254 -17.55 28.33 -10.68
CA LYS A 254 -18.41 27.57 -11.60
C LYS A 254 -17.53 26.81 -12.58
N ILE A 255 -17.72 25.48 -12.64
CA ILE A 255 -17.09 24.65 -13.67
C ILE A 255 -18.10 24.53 -14.81
N SER A 256 -17.74 25.02 -15.99
CA SER A 256 -18.59 24.83 -17.17
C SER A 256 -18.82 23.33 -17.39
N PRO A 257 -20.07 22.89 -17.67
CA PRO A 257 -20.31 21.48 -17.97
C PRO A 257 -19.37 21.05 -19.09
N VAL A 258 -18.63 19.96 -18.83
CA VAL A 258 -17.82 19.30 -19.87
C VAL A 258 -18.81 18.78 -20.89
N ARG A 259 -19.04 19.56 -21.96
CA ARG A 259 -19.81 19.07 -23.10
C ARG A 259 -19.07 17.83 -23.60
N PRO A 260 -19.71 16.66 -23.71
CA PRO A 260 -19.11 15.57 -24.44
C PRO A 260 -18.80 16.13 -25.82
N GLU A 261 -17.55 16.06 -26.27
CA GLU A 261 -17.33 16.15 -27.70
C GLU A 261 -18.16 15.01 -28.29
N MET A 262 -19.25 15.36 -28.97
CA MET A 262 -19.95 14.42 -29.82
C MET A 262 -18.93 13.94 -30.84
N ARG A 263 -18.30 12.79 -30.58
CA ARG A 263 -17.72 11.98 -31.64
C ARG A 263 -18.87 11.62 -32.55
N ASN A 264 -19.08 12.44 -33.57
CA ASN A 264 -20.09 12.24 -34.59
C ASN A 264 -19.74 10.92 -35.30
N PRO A 265 -20.53 9.84 -35.18
CA PRO A 265 -20.20 8.56 -35.82
C PRO A 265 -20.41 8.57 -37.35
N LEU A 266 -20.83 9.70 -37.92
CA LEU A 266 -21.16 9.83 -39.33
C LEU A 266 -20.45 11.04 -39.95
N ARG A 267 -19.17 10.87 -40.26
CA ARG A 267 -18.53 11.60 -41.35
C ARG A 267 -17.59 10.69 -42.13
N THR A 268 -18.07 9.50 -42.45
CA THR A 268 -17.69 8.83 -43.69
C THR A 268 -18.50 9.47 -44.82
N GLU A 269 -17.80 9.82 -45.91
CA GLU A 269 -18.33 10.37 -47.17
C GLU A 269 -18.66 11.88 -47.24
N ARG A 270 -17.64 12.67 -47.60
CA ARG A 270 -17.59 13.45 -48.87
C ARG A 270 -16.36 14.35 -48.90
N THR A 271 -15.21 13.74 -49.19
CA THR A 271 -14.03 14.45 -49.74
C THR A 271 -13.40 13.66 -50.89
N LYS A 272 -14.24 13.14 -51.81
CA LYS A 272 -13.83 12.79 -53.17
C LYS A 272 -14.28 13.91 -54.12
N SER A 273 -13.60 15.06 -54.10
CA SER A 273 -13.76 16.08 -55.16
C SER A 273 -12.65 17.15 -55.21
N LYS A 274 -11.79 17.27 -54.19
CA LYS A 274 -10.69 18.26 -54.20
C LYS A 274 -9.28 17.70 -54.46
N SER A 275 -9.13 16.37 -54.52
CA SER A 275 -7.83 15.72 -54.79
C SER A 275 -7.51 15.50 -56.28
N SER A 276 -8.48 15.64 -57.20
CA SER A 276 -8.25 15.52 -58.65
C SER A 276 -7.80 16.80 -59.33
N LYS A 277 -8.08 17.98 -58.76
CA LYS A 277 -7.65 19.29 -59.31
C LYS A 277 -6.25 19.74 -58.87
N ILE A 278 -5.69 19.15 -57.82
CA ILE A 278 -4.35 19.51 -57.31
C ILE A 278 -3.26 18.66 -57.98
N ARG A 279 -3.58 17.44 -58.43
CA ARG A 279 -2.65 16.56 -59.16
C ARG A 279 -2.40 16.95 -60.62
N SER A 280 -3.32 17.67 -61.28
CA SER A 280 -3.12 18.14 -62.66
C SER A 280 -2.27 19.40 -62.75
N LYS A 281 -2.26 20.25 -61.70
CA LYS A 281 -1.49 21.51 -61.68
C LYS A 281 -0.02 21.32 -61.28
N ALA A 282 0.28 20.30 -60.45
CA ALA A 282 1.65 19.98 -60.05
C ALA A 282 2.47 19.30 -61.18
N LYS A 283 1.84 18.47 -62.02
CA LYS A 283 2.50 17.83 -63.18
C LYS A 283 2.85 18.80 -64.32
N GLN A 284 2.23 19.98 -64.36
CA GLN A 284 2.47 20.99 -65.41
C GLN A 284 3.64 21.92 -65.07
N ILE A 285 3.97 22.06 -63.77
CA ILE A 285 5.09 22.89 -63.28
C ILE A 285 6.40 22.09 -63.26
N GLU A 286 6.33 20.76 -63.10
CA GLU A 286 7.51 19.87 -63.07
C GLU A 286 8.08 19.55 -64.47
N ALA A 287 7.36 19.89 -65.54
CA ALA A 287 7.79 19.69 -66.93
C ALA A 287 8.54 20.91 -67.53
N GLN A 288 8.58 22.06 -66.85
CA GLN A 288 9.22 23.28 -67.36
C GLN A 288 10.67 23.50 -66.86
N ASN A 289 11.16 22.71 -65.89
CA ASN A 289 12.49 22.88 -65.30
C ASN A 289 13.44 21.70 -65.56
N LYS A 290 13.57 21.27 -66.83
CA LYS A 290 14.63 20.34 -67.26
C LYS A 290 15.35 20.85 -68.51
N ALA A 291 16.41 21.64 -68.31
CA ALA A 291 17.61 21.67 -69.16
C ALA A 291 18.80 22.28 -68.37
N PRO A 292 20.07 21.91 -68.64
CA PRO A 292 21.17 21.91 -67.66
C PRO A 292 22.26 22.97 -67.92
N PHE A 293 23.16 23.19 -66.94
CA PHE A 293 24.65 23.40 -67.03
C PHE A 293 25.20 23.97 -65.69
N ASN A 294 26.07 23.27 -64.94
CA ASN A 294 27.56 23.40 -64.82
C ASN A 294 28.03 24.77 -64.23
N SER A 295 28.99 24.98 -63.31
CA SER A 295 30.05 24.21 -62.62
C SER A 295 30.77 25.10 -61.55
N LYS A 296 31.07 24.59 -60.33
CA LYS A 296 32.17 24.85 -59.33
C LYS A 296 32.72 26.32 -59.04
N PRO A 297 33.64 26.56 -58.06
CA PRO A 297 33.50 26.49 -56.59
C PRO A 297 34.08 27.72 -55.79
N ARG A 298 33.72 27.83 -54.49
CA ARG A 298 34.39 28.40 -53.25
C ARG A 298 35.36 29.63 -53.34
N PRO A 299 35.47 30.51 -52.30
CA PRO A 299 36.18 30.15 -51.06
C PRO A 299 35.76 30.87 -49.75
N LYS A 300 36.55 30.57 -48.70
CA LYS A 300 36.46 30.83 -47.24
C LYS A 300 36.83 32.28 -46.86
N ASN A 301 36.36 32.77 -45.70
CA ASN A 301 37.21 33.28 -44.60
C ASN A 301 36.42 33.75 -43.36
N ARG A 302 37.03 33.51 -42.19
CA ARG A 302 36.74 34.05 -40.84
C ARG A 302 37.56 35.37 -40.69
N PRO A 303 37.33 36.25 -39.69
CA PRO A 303 37.90 35.98 -38.36
C PRO A 303 37.08 36.47 -37.14
N THR A 304 37.60 36.05 -35.99
CA THR A 304 37.27 36.21 -34.57
C THR A 304 37.42 37.63 -33.98
N ALA A 305 36.71 37.90 -32.88
CA ALA A 305 37.13 38.86 -31.84
C ALA A 305 36.79 38.32 -30.43
N GLN A 306 37.79 38.39 -29.55
CA GLN A 306 37.75 38.15 -28.10
C GLN A 306 37.16 39.38 -27.38
N SER A 307 36.67 39.23 -26.14
CA SER A 307 37.26 39.85 -24.93
C SER A 307 36.31 39.91 -23.72
N LYS A 308 36.89 39.52 -22.58
CA LYS A 308 36.73 40.01 -21.18
C LYS A 308 35.52 39.63 -20.31
N LYS A 309 35.93 38.96 -19.21
CA LYS A 309 35.30 38.78 -17.89
C LYS A 309 34.95 40.11 -17.21
N THR A 310 33.90 40.11 -16.38
CA THR A 310 33.93 40.65 -15.00
C THR A 310 32.91 39.91 -14.13
N ASP A 311 33.27 39.79 -12.87
CA ASP A 311 32.65 39.04 -11.78
C ASP A 311 31.98 40.05 -10.82
N ALA A 312 30.79 39.73 -10.30
CA ALA A 312 30.19 40.41 -9.15
C ALA A 312 29.02 39.58 -8.61
N GLY A 313 29.18 39.11 -7.38
CA GLY A 313 28.19 38.33 -6.64
C GLY A 313 26.90 39.10 -6.34
N ARG A 314 25.82 38.35 -6.14
CA ARG A 314 24.58 38.88 -5.58
C ARG A 314 23.94 37.86 -4.64
N GLU A 315 23.68 38.38 -3.45
CA GLU A 315 23.19 37.73 -2.23
C GLU A 315 21.79 37.10 -2.40
N GLN A 316 21.56 36.03 -1.61
CA GLN A 316 20.26 35.38 -1.43
C GLN A 316 19.38 36.16 -0.43
N PRO A 317 18.06 36.25 -0.62
CA PRO A 317 17.16 36.79 0.38
C PRO A 317 16.72 35.72 1.41
N PRO A 318 16.43 36.10 2.68
CA PRO A 318 16.03 35.16 3.74
C PRO A 318 14.54 34.80 3.69
N PRO A 319 14.11 33.70 4.36
CA PRO A 319 12.74 33.22 4.32
C PRO A 319 11.82 33.98 5.30
N PRO A 320 10.50 34.11 5.01
CA PRO A 320 9.56 34.73 5.94
C PRO A 320 9.14 33.77 7.07
N LYS A 321 8.91 34.38 8.24
CA LYS A 321 8.62 33.79 9.54
C LYS A 321 7.18 33.27 9.64
N ARG A 322 7.00 32.24 10.48
CA ARG A 322 5.71 31.70 10.94
C ARG A 322 5.01 32.70 11.85
N GLU A 323 3.75 32.98 11.57
CA GLU A 323 2.78 33.48 12.55
C GLU A 323 1.83 32.34 12.90
N GLY A 324 1.68 32.09 14.20
CA GLY A 324 0.64 31.24 14.74
C GLY A 324 -0.64 32.03 14.87
N ASP A 325 -1.77 31.34 14.74
CA ASP A 325 -3.01 31.84 15.30
C ASP A 325 -3.77 30.71 16.00
N ALA A 326 -4.28 31.07 17.15
CA ALA A 326 -5.01 30.25 18.09
C ALA A 326 -6.51 30.42 17.89
N SER A 327 -7.29 29.50 18.48
CA SER A 327 -8.75 29.54 18.64
C SER A 327 -9.55 29.35 17.34
N LEU A 328 -10.57 28.48 17.28
CA LEU A 328 -11.82 28.55 18.02
C LEU A 328 -12.52 27.18 18.06
N ARG A 329 -12.87 26.70 19.26
CA ARG A 329 -14.14 25.97 19.50
C ARG A 329 -15.27 27.01 19.56
N PRO A 330 -16.55 26.64 19.29
CA PRO A 330 -17.47 26.34 20.41
C PRO A 330 -18.57 25.30 20.00
N PRO A 331 -19.68 25.12 20.74
CA PRO A 331 -19.80 24.19 21.86
C PRO A 331 -20.91 23.12 21.67
N ASN A 332 -20.89 22.10 22.54
CA ASN A 332 -22.01 21.19 22.80
C ASN A 332 -23.25 21.95 23.32
N LYS A 333 -24.45 21.51 22.92
CA LYS A 333 -25.63 21.53 23.81
C LYS A 333 -26.48 20.25 23.64
N PRO A 334 -27.05 19.73 24.75
CA PRO A 334 -27.76 18.46 24.79
C PRO A 334 -29.26 18.63 24.53
N LEU A 335 -29.89 17.63 23.91
CA LEU A 335 -31.35 17.52 23.84
C LEU A 335 -31.87 16.80 25.09
N LYS A 336 -32.60 17.55 25.93
CA LYS A 336 -33.44 17.03 27.02
C LYS A 336 -34.77 16.51 26.44
N LYS A 337 -35.20 15.37 26.99
CA LYS A 337 -36.54 14.76 26.94
C LYS A 337 -37.63 15.68 27.49
N SER A 338 -38.87 15.47 27.02
CA SER A 338 -40.11 15.24 27.84
C SER A 338 -41.37 15.30 26.93
N PRO A 339 -42.59 14.94 27.38
CA PRO A 339 -43.03 13.75 28.15
C PRO A 339 -44.42 13.19 27.71
N ASP A 340 -44.90 12.17 28.46
CA ASP A 340 -46.31 11.72 28.66
C ASP A 340 -47.03 10.99 27.49
N GLU A 341 -47.77 9.89 27.67
CA GLU A 341 -48.75 9.55 28.71
C GLU A 341 -48.87 8.03 29.03
N LYS A 342 -48.93 7.75 30.34
CA LYS A 342 -49.86 6.88 31.10
C LYS A 342 -50.44 5.57 30.50
N THR A 343 -50.01 4.47 31.15
CA THR A 343 -50.74 3.32 31.76
C THR A 343 -52.28 3.41 31.91
N PRO A 344 -53.05 2.30 32.11
CA PRO A 344 -52.67 1.16 32.99
C PRO A 344 -53.22 -0.27 32.67
N ASP A 345 -52.67 -1.21 33.45
CA ASP A 345 -53.23 -2.44 34.05
C ASP A 345 -54.04 -3.46 33.24
N THR A 346 -53.54 -4.69 33.25
CA THR A 346 -54.11 -5.93 33.85
C THR A 346 -53.10 -7.04 33.52
N GLY A 347 -52.79 -8.09 34.29
CA GLY A 347 -53.46 -8.79 35.37
C GLY A 347 -53.25 -10.30 35.11
N SER A 348 -52.59 -10.97 36.07
CA SER A 348 -52.68 -12.40 36.45
C SER A 348 -52.25 -13.58 35.55
N SER A 349 -51.44 -14.43 36.22
CA SER A 349 -51.49 -15.91 36.31
C SER A 349 -51.08 -16.77 35.10
N SER A 350 -50.01 -17.55 35.19
CA SER A 350 -49.86 -18.89 35.82
C SER A 350 -50.16 -20.03 34.85
N ASP A 351 -49.37 -21.10 35.03
CA ASP A 351 -49.58 -22.48 34.59
C ASP A 351 -49.25 -22.79 33.13
N THR A 352 -48.72 -23.95 32.71
CA THR A 352 -48.02 -25.13 33.27
C THR A 352 -47.63 -25.95 32.02
N ASP A 353 -46.62 -26.81 32.15
CA ASP A 353 -46.41 -28.08 31.42
C ASP A 353 -46.94 -28.26 29.98
N THR A 354 -46.00 -28.42 29.04
CA THR A 354 -45.84 -29.68 28.26
C THR A 354 -44.50 -29.73 27.54
#